data_AF-A0A7S0JLV2-F1
#
_entry.id   AF-A0A7S0JLV2-F1
#
_cell.length_a   1.000
_cell.length_b   1.000
_cell.length_c   1.000
_cell.angle_alpha   90.00
_cell.angle_beta   90.00
_cell.angle_gamma   90.00
#
_symmetry.space_group_name_H-M   'P 1'
#
loop_
_entity.id
_entity.type
_entity.pdbx_description
1 polymer ?
#
loop_
_entity_poly.entity_id
_entity_poly.type
_entity_poly.pdbx_seq_one_letter_code
_entity_poly.pdbx_strand_id
1 'polypeptide(L)'
;SIGMALSQLAIFCVLAAAAGADVYPNCPGSSDGCSGTAWDRLERAVQAARGVELDRPWPEAREQILHACGLRAQTSTSHCFNDFNHVDCCAMQSKNTHRTNTASRVQGMHPVNLLGPHILGASLPSHGDGGSWCTCHVSAPYDVCHRQFGARTAFKLVWCEGTGVAVLLDDDANVLGFGKPTPAAGPEGQNVPMYGGARARVDAWRVLMQSKNSSWAERWRRACEVVAHGGTPDKAENIHDEL
;
A
#
# COMPACT_ATOMS: atom_id res chain seq x y z
N SER A 1 -40.27 -59.33 14.62
CA SER A 1 -39.43 -58.89 13.50
C SER A 1 -38.94 -57.48 13.75
N ILE A 2 -37.62 -57.32 13.80
CA ILE A 2 -36.88 -56.06 13.93
C ILE A 2 -36.72 -55.48 12.51
N GLY A 3 -36.91 -54.17 12.33
CA GLY A 3 -36.57 -53.40 11.12
C GLY A 3 -36.88 -51.92 11.37
N MET A 4 -35.89 -51.14 11.83
CA MET A 4 -35.08 -50.19 11.01
C MET A 4 -35.96 -49.24 10.18
N ALA A 5 -36.26 -48.03 10.69
CA ALA A 5 -35.45 -46.82 10.62
C ALA A 5 -35.26 -46.28 9.20
N LEU A 6 -35.78 -45.08 8.93
CA LEU A 6 -35.13 -44.05 8.10
C LEU A 6 -35.92 -42.73 8.21
N SER A 7 -35.47 -41.89 9.15
CA SER A 7 -35.81 -40.48 9.24
C SER A 7 -35.06 -39.74 8.14
N GLN A 8 -35.76 -39.19 7.15
CA GLN A 8 -35.17 -38.33 6.14
C GLN A 8 -34.98 -36.93 6.71
N LEU A 9 -33.78 -36.65 7.25
CA LEU A 9 -33.31 -35.29 7.45
C LEU A 9 -32.78 -34.79 6.10
N ALA A 10 -33.50 -33.88 5.45
CA ALA A 10 -32.99 -33.14 4.30
C ALA A 10 -31.95 -32.12 4.80
N ILE A 11 -30.67 -32.46 4.69
CA ILE A 11 -29.58 -31.51 4.88
C ILE A 11 -29.57 -30.61 3.64
N PHE A 12 -30.11 -29.40 3.78
CA PHE A 12 -29.87 -28.33 2.82
C PHE A 12 -28.40 -27.93 2.95
N CYS A 13 -27.56 -28.48 2.08
CA CYS A 13 -26.20 -28.00 1.89
C CYS A 13 -26.29 -26.64 1.20
N VAL A 14 -26.32 -25.57 1.99
CA VAL A 14 -26.09 -24.22 1.49
C VAL A 14 -24.64 -24.19 1.05
N LEU A 15 -24.41 -24.36 -0.25
CA LEU A 15 -23.16 -23.95 -0.89
C LEU A 15 -23.10 -22.43 -0.75
N ALA A 16 -22.49 -21.97 0.34
CA ALA A 16 -21.93 -20.63 0.40
C ALA A 16 -20.88 -20.58 -0.71
N ALA A 17 -21.20 -19.88 -1.80
CA ALA A 17 -20.20 -19.47 -2.76
C ALA A 17 -19.20 -18.62 -1.97
N ALA A 18 -18.01 -19.16 -1.72
CA ALA A 18 -16.92 -18.39 -1.17
C ALA A 18 -16.79 -17.12 -2.00
N ALA A 19 -16.99 -15.97 -1.36
CA ALA A 19 -16.65 -14.69 -1.94
C ALA A 19 -15.20 -14.81 -2.40
N GLY A 20 -14.98 -14.74 -3.72
CA GLY A 20 -13.67 -14.95 -4.30
C GLY A 20 -12.68 -14.03 -3.62
N ALA A 21 -11.62 -14.60 -3.07
CA ALA A 21 -10.42 -13.87 -2.69
C ALA A 21 -10.08 -12.93 -3.86
N ASP A 22 -9.90 -11.63 -3.59
CA ASP A 22 -9.59 -10.64 -4.62
C ASP A 22 -8.33 -11.11 -5.38
N VAL A 23 -8.56 -11.76 -6.53
CA VAL A 23 -7.50 -12.28 -7.39
C VAL A 23 -6.83 -11.06 -7.99
N TYR A 24 -5.69 -10.65 -7.43
CA TYR A 24 -4.83 -9.61 -7.98
C TYR A 24 -4.57 -9.92 -9.46
N PRO A 25 -5.23 -9.22 -10.41
CA PRO A 25 -5.43 -9.75 -11.77
C PRO A 25 -4.15 -9.79 -12.62
N ASN A 26 -3.01 -9.35 -12.07
CA ASN A 26 -1.77 -9.15 -12.79
C ASN A 26 -0.51 -9.66 -12.06
N CYS A 27 -0.60 -10.63 -11.14
CA CYS A 27 0.58 -11.44 -10.77
C CYS A 27 0.71 -12.61 -11.78
N PRO A 28 1.36 -12.47 -12.96
CA PRO A 28 1.20 -13.44 -14.04
C PRO A 28 2.13 -14.65 -13.78
N GLY A 29 1.55 -15.85 -13.75
CA GLY A 29 2.29 -17.12 -13.75
C GLY A 29 2.48 -17.82 -12.40
N SER A 30 1.63 -17.55 -11.40
CA SER A 30 1.61 -18.29 -10.12
C SER A 30 0.15 -18.50 -9.71
N SER A 31 -0.25 -19.74 -9.45
CA SER A 31 -1.51 -20.07 -8.77
C SER A 31 -1.58 -19.47 -7.35
N ASP A 32 -0.43 -19.02 -6.81
CA ASP A 32 -0.24 -18.65 -5.41
C ASP A 32 0.04 -17.13 -5.25
N GLY A 33 -0.24 -16.32 -6.28
CA GLY A 33 -0.03 -14.87 -6.23
C GLY A 33 1.44 -14.46 -6.23
N CYS A 34 1.69 -13.18 -5.92
CA CYS A 34 2.99 -12.51 -5.96
C CYS A 34 4.00 -13.04 -4.91
N SER A 35 4.39 -14.32 -4.97
CA SER A 35 5.25 -15.08 -4.02
C SER A 35 6.76 -14.78 -4.13
N GLY A 36 7.58 -15.38 -3.25
CA GLY A 36 9.05 -15.31 -3.28
C GLY A 36 9.58 -13.95 -2.80
N THR A 37 10.57 -13.39 -3.50
CA THR A 37 11.25 -12.14 -3.06
C THR A 37 10.31 -10.95 -2.87
N ALA A 38 9.16 -10.94 -3.54
CA ALA A 38 8.13 -9.93 -3.30
C ALA A 38 7.54 -10.03 -1.88
N TRP A 39 7.25 -11.23 -1.38
CA TRP A 39 6.77 -11.45 -0.01
C TRP A 39 7.85 -11.14 1.01
N ASP A 40 9.06 -11.69 0.83
CA ASP A 40 10.16 -11.47 1.76
C ASP A 40 10.44 -9.97 1.94
N ARG A 41 10.39 -9.22 0.85
CA ARG A 41 10.61 -7.77 0.83
C ARG A 41 9.41 -7.00 1.37
N LEU A 42 8.18 -7.44 1.08
CA LEU A 42 6.95 -6.90 1.65
C LEU A 42 6.95 -7.02 3.18
N GLU A 43 7.21 -8.21 3.70
CA GLU A 43 7.23 -8.47 5.14
C GLU A 43 8.26 -7.59 5.85
N ARG A 44 9.48 -7.51 5.29
CA ARG A 44 10.52 -6.61 5.83
C ARG A 44 10.08 -5.15 5.82
N ALA A 45 9.44 -4.70 4.73
CA ALA A 45 8.98 -3.34 4.61
C ALA A 45 7.84 -3.01 5.60
N VAL A 46 6.88 -3.93 5.77
CA VAL A 46 5.81 -3.81 6.78
C VAL A 46 6.39 -3.74 8.19
N GLN A 47 7.33 -4.63 8.52
CA GLN A 47 7.96 -4.63 9.84
C GLN A 47 8.76 -3.35 10.09
N ALA A 48 9.50 -2.85 9.09
CA ALA A 48 10.24 -1.60 9.20
C ALA A 48 9.30 -0.38 9.31
N ALA A 49 8.16 -0.39 8.60
CA ALA A 49 7.17 0.69 8.64
C ALA A 49 6.58 0.92 10.03
N ARG A 50 6.48 -0.13 10.85
CA ARG A 50 6.02 -0.03 12.25
C ARG A 50 6.94 0.79 13.14
N GLY A 51 8.22 0.92 12.75
CA GLY A 51 9.20 1.73 13.47
C GLY A 51 9.32 3.17 12.96
N VAL A 52 8.52 3.57 11.97
CA VAL A 52 8.61 4.94 11.40
C VAL A 52 7.97 5.94 12.34
N GLU A 53 8.74 6.97 12.71
CA GLU A 53 8.26 8.10 13.51
C GLU A 53 7.75 9.23 12.61
N LEU A 54 6.43 9.32 12.48
CA LEU A 54 5.78 10.36 11.65
C LEU A 54 5.64 11.72 12.35
N ASP A 55 5.82 11.80 13.66
CA ASP A 55 5.86 13.06 14.44
C ASP A 55 7.25 13.71 14.41
N ARG A 56 7.84 13.81 13.21
CA ARG A 56 9.17 14.38 12.96
C ARG A 56 9.10 15.47 11.88
N PRO A 57 10.14 16.31 11.74
CA PRO A 57 10.30 17.12 10.54
C PRO A 57 10.19 16.27 9.28
N TRP A 58 9.44 16.76 8.29
CA TRP A 58 9.04 15.97 7.14
C TRP A 58 10.20 15.31 6.36
N PRO A 59 11.36 15.94 6.15
CA PRO A 59 12.50 15.26 5.52
C PRO A 59 12.97 14.02 6.29
N GLU A 60 12.98 14.08 7.62
CA GLU A 60 13.38 12.97 8.48
C GLU A 60 12.34 11.85 8.46
N ALA A 61 11.05 12.19 8.65
CA ALA A 61 9.95 11.23 8.55
C ALA A 61 9.96 10.53 7.18
N ARG A 62 10.11 11.29 6.10
CA ARG A 62 10.17 10.76 4.74
C ARG A 62 11.37 9.84 4.52
N GLU A 63 12.55 10.20 5.03
CA GLU A 63 13.73 9.34 4.95
C GLU A 63 13.50 8.00 5.67
N GLN A 64 12.84 8.02 6.83
CA GLN A 64 12.42 6.79 7.50
C GLN A 64 11.41 5.97 6.68
N ILE A 65 10.42 6.61 6.05
CA ILE A 65 9.47 5.94 5.15
C ILE A 65 10.20 5.29 3.96
N LEU A 66 11.16 6.00 3.34
CA LEU A 66 11.97 5.44 2.26
C LEU A 66 12.77 4.23 2.72
N HIS A 67 13.46 4.37 3.86
CA HIS A 67 14.25 3.29 4.42
C HIS A 67 13.38 2.08 4.75
N ALA A 68 12.19 2.30 5.33
CA ALA A 68 11.20 1.26 5.58
C ALA A 68 10.70 0.61 4.28
N CYS A 69 10.61 1.35 3.18
CA CYS A 69 10.30 0.76 1.88
C CYS A 69 11.49 -0.01 1.27
N GLY A 70 12.66 -0.03 1.91
CA GLY A 70 13.87 -0.61 1.35
C GLY A 70 14.50 0.25 0.25
N LEU A 71 14.34 1.58 0.34
CA LEU A 71 14.84 2.58 -0.61
C LEU A 71 15.84 3.54 0.05
N ARG A 72 16.87 3.92 -0.69
CA ARG A 72 17.78 5.02 -0.35
C ARG A 72 17.10 6.37 -0.63
N ALA A 73 17.36 7.36 0.22
CA ALA A 73 17.11 8.75 -0.09
C ALA A 73 18.16 9.25 -1.10
N GLN A 74 17.74 9.47 -2.34
CA GLN A 74 18.60 9.94 -3.43
C GLN A 74 17.78 10.66 -4.49
N THR A 75 18.46 11.26 -5.49
CA THR A 75 17.80 12.05 -6.53
C THR A 75 16.68 11.30 -7.25
N SER A 76 16.85 10.01 -7.55
CA SER A 76 15.82 9.22 -8.25
C SER A 76 14.59 8.91 -7.38
N THR A 77 14.71 8.99 -6.06
CA THR A 77 13.61 8.76 -5.11
C THR A 77 13.04 10.06 -4.55
N SER A 78 13.46 11.24 -5.04
CA SER A 78 13.07 12.56 -4.52
C SER A 78 11.55 12.79 -4.41
N HIS A 79 10.78 12.25 -5.35
CA HIS A 79 9.32 12.32 -5.39
C HIS A 79 8.62 11.23 -4.57
N CYS A 80 9.31 10.14 -4.25
CA CYS A 80 8.75 9.06 -3.45
C CYS A 80 8.26 9.55 -2.10
N PHE A 81 6.99 9.25 -1.82
CA PHE A 81 6.23 9.66 -0.65
C PHE A 81 6.15 11.18 -0.45
N ASN A 82 6.59 11.99 -1.41
CA ASN A 82 6.83 13.43 -1.25
C ASN A 82 5.87 14.31 -2.05
N ASP A 83 4.92 13.69 -2.76
CA ASP A 83 3.88 14.34 -3.53
C ASP A 83 2.51 13.68 -3.25
N PHE A 84 1.52 13.96 -4.11
CA PHE A 84 0.15 13.51 -3.88
C PHE A 84 -0.12 12.05 -4.26
N ASN A 85 0.69 11.44 -5.13
CA ASN A 85 0.33 10.15 -5.72
C ASN A 85 1.39 9.05 -5.57
N HIS A 86 2.69 9.35 -5.44
CA HIS A 86 3.74 8.34 -5.28
C HIS A 86 3.83 7.84 -3.83
N VAL A 87 2.73 7.28 -3.33
CA VAL A 87 2.54 6.97 -1.90
C VAL A 87 2.59 5.49 -1.57
N ASP A 88 2.80 4.62 -2.57
CA ASP A 88 2.77 3.16 -2.38
C ASP A 88 4.16 2.59 -2.32
N CYS A 89 4.50 1.87 -1.26
CA CYS A 89 5.68 1.03 -1.25
C CYS A 89 5.39 -0.30 -1.96
N CYS A 90 5.80 -0.41 -3.21
CA CYS A 90 5.57 -1.61 -4.02
C CYS A 90 6.75 -2.59 -3.91
N ALA A 91 6.52 -3.79 -3.37
CA ALA A 91 7.55 -4.83 -3.22
C ALA A 91 7.50 -5.82 -4.40
N MET A 92 8.60 -5.94 -5.14
CA MET A 92 8.61 -6.63 -6.43
C MET A 92 9.35 -7.96 -6.40
N GLN A 93 8.89 -8.90 -7.21
CA GLN A 93 9.69 -10.08 -7.56
C GLN A 93 10.93 -9.63 -8.34
N SER A 94 12.09 -10.23 -8.11
CA SER A 94 13.34 -9.83 -8.79
C SER A 94 13.23 -9.81 -10.32
N LYS A 95 12.51 -10.77 -10.90
CA LYS A 95 12.25 -10.83 -12.35
C LYS A 95 11.35 -9.69 -12.88
N ASN A 96 10.64 -8.99 -12.00
CA ASN A 96 9.70 -7.94 -12.36
C ASN A 96 10.28 -6.53 -12.16
N THR A 97 11.43 -6.38 -11.50
CA THR A 97 12.08 -5.10 -11.22
C THR A 97 12.30 -4.22 -12.46
N HIS A 98 12.53 -4.83 -13.63
CA HIS A 98 12.74 -4.12 -14.88
C HIS A 98 11.48 -3.97 -15.75
N ARG A 99 10.29 -4.33 -15.25
CA ARG A 99 9.04 -4.22 -16.01
C ARG A 99 8.71 -2.75 -16.31
N THR A 100 8.41 -2.49 -17.57
CA THR A 100 7.89 -1.21 -18.05
C THR A 100 6.36 -1.28 -18.16
N ASN A 101 5.71 -0.14 -18.41
CA ASN A 101 4.29 -0.01 -18.71
C ASN A 101 3.93 -0.51 -20.14
N THR A 102 4.52 -1.62 -20.57
CA THR A 102 4.29 -2.20 -21.90
C THR A 102 2.80 -2.50 -22.09
N ALA A 103 2.30 -2.25 -23.30
CA ALA A 103 0.87 -2.33 -23.65
C ALA A 103 -0.04 -1.33 -22.90
N SER A 104 0.52 -0.25 -22.36
CA SER A 104 -0.24 0.84 -21.72
C SER A 104 -1.17 0.36 -20.61
N ARG A 105 -0.72 -0.62 -19.81
CA ARG A 105 -1.49 -1.21 -18.70
C ARG A 105 -1.94 -0.17 -17.67
N VAL A 106 -1.12 0.87 -17.50
CA VAL A 106 -1.46 2.08 -16.76
C VAL A 106 -1.67 3.21 -17.75
N GLN A 107 -2.88 3.74 -17.79
CA GLN A 107 -3.23 4.89 -18.62
C GLN A 107 -2.51 6.15 -18.12
N GLY A 108 -1.98 6.96 -19.05
CA GLY A 108 -1.29 8.22 -18.72
C GLY A 108 0.19 8.06 -18.35
N MET A 109 0.73 6.83 -18.33
CA MET A 109 2.16 6.58 -18.13
C MET A 109 2.84 6.19 -19.44
N HIS A 110 4.09 6.64 -19.62
CA HIS A 110 4.88 6.30 -20.80
C HIS A 110 5.08 4.77 -20.93
N PRO A 111 4.85 4.15 -22.10
CA PRO A 111 4.89 2.68 -22.25
C PRO A 111 6.24 2.02 -21.91
N VAL A 112 7.33 2.78 -22.05
CA VAL A 112 8.71 2.29 -21.86
C VAL A 112 9.39 2.96 -20.66
N ASN A 113 8.67 3.23 -19.57
CA ASN A 113 9.28 3.80 -18.38
C ASN A 113 10.38 2.86 -17.81
N LEU A 114 11.64 3.18 -18.07
CA LEU A 114 12.81 2.38 -17.71
C LEU A 114 13.19 2.58 -16.23
N LEU A 115 12.33 2.11 -15.32
CA LEU A 115 12.55 2.28 -13.88
C LEU A 115 13.58 1.30 -13.30
N GLY A 116 13.87 0.19 -13.96
CA GLY A 116 14.73 -0.88 -13.45
C GLY A 116 16.09 -0.40 -12.89
N PRO A 117 16.90 0.37 -13.63
CA PRO A 117 18.17 0.90 -13.11
C PRO A 117 18.00 1.78 -11.86
N HIS A 118 16.92 2.56 -11.79
CA HIS A 118 16.63 3.40 -10.63
C HIS A 118 16.19 2.58 -9.42
N ILE A 119 15.39 1.54 -9.64
CA ILE A 119 14.96 0.62 -8.59
C ILE A 119 16.17 -0.11 -8.01
N LEU A 120 17.02 -0.68 -8.86
CA LEU A 120 18.23 -1.37 -8.41
C LEU A 120 19.19 -0.42 -7.67
N GLY A 121 19.43 0.77 -8.23
CA GLY A 121 20.33 1.76 -7.62
C GLY A 121 19.84 2.28 -6.28
N ALA A 122 18.52 2.40 -6.10
CA ALA A 122 17.93 2.86 -4.84
C ALA A 122 17.70 1.74 -3.82
N SER A 123 17.70 0.46 -4.23
CA SER A 123 17.33 -0.64 -3.33
C SER A 123 18.34 -0.85 -2.21
N LEU A 124 17.82 -1.04 -1.00
CA LEU A 124 18.60 -1.42 0.18
C LEU A 124 18.75 -2.95 0.23
N PRO A 125 19.98 -3.49 0.30
CA PRO A 125 20.22 -4.94 0.44
C PRO A 125 19.68 -5.54 1.74
N SER A 126 19.53 -4.74 2.80
CA SER A 126 18.95 -5.19 4.09
C SER A 126 17.50 -5.69 3.96
N HIS A 127 16.81 -5.31 2.88
CA HIS A 127 15.45 -5.73 2.57
C HIS A 127 15.40 -6.99 1.69
N GLY A 128 16.53 -7.67 1.49
CA GLY A 128 16.64 -8.89 0.70
C GLY A 128 16.80 -8.63 -0.79
N ASP A 129 16.62 -9.69 -1.58
CA ASP A 129 16.69 -9.62 -3.04
C ASP A 129 15.46 -8.92 -3.63
N GLY A 130 15.54 -8.61 -4.93
CA GLY A 130 14.48 -7.92 -5.66
C GLY A 130 14.60 -6.41 -5.58
N GLY A 131 13.46 -5.72 -5.69
CA GLY A 131 13.39 -4.27 -5.67
C GLY A 131 12.10 -3.78 -5.03
N SER A 132 12.17 -2.60 -4.43
CA SER A 132 10.98 -1.84 -4.05
C SER A 132 10.91 -0.56 -4.87
N TRP A 133 9.72 0.01 -5.02
CA TRP A 133 9.59 1.35 -5.60
C TRP A 133 8.37 2.07 -5.06
N CYS A 134 8.43 3.40 -5.01
CA CYS A 134 7.26 4.22 -4.75
C CYS A 134 6.40 4.30 -6.02
N THR A 135 5.15 3.87 -5.96
CA THR A 135 4.28 3.87 -7.15
C THR A 135 3.07 4.78 -7.00
N CYS A 136 2.55 5.25 -8.14
CA CYS A 136 1.37 6.12 -8.16
C CYS A 136 0.10 5.36 -7.78
N HIS A 137 -0.69 5.89 -6.85
CA HIS A 137 -1.98 5.32 -6.47
C HIS A 137 -3.17 5.73 -7.36
N VAL A 138 -2.96 6.45 -8.48
CA VAL A 138 -4.02 7.15 -9.25
C VAL A 138 -5.10 6.26 -9.88
N SER A 139 -4.96 4.93 -9.77
CA SER A 139 -5.95 3.94 -10.23
C SER A 139 -6.29 2.91 -9.15
N ALA A 140 -6.16 3.33 -7.91
CA ALA A 140 -6.49 2.62 -6.68
C ALA A 140 -7.84 1.83 -6.77
N PRO A 141 -7.92 0.57 -6.32
CA PRO A 141 -6.87 -0.19 -5.63
C PRO A 141 -5.83 -0.83 -6.54
N TYR A 142 -6.20 -1.12 -7.78
CA TYR A 142 -5.30 -1.74 -8.74
C TYR A 142 -4.49 -0.67 -9.46
N ASP A 143 -3.60 -0.05 -8.70
CA ASP A 143 -2.73 1.03 -9.12
C ASP A 143 -1.48 0.55 -9.88
N VAL A 144 -0.46 1.42 -9.99
CA VAL A 144 0.76 1.14 -10.74
C VAL A 144 1.51 -0.07 -10.18
N CYS A 145 1.50 -0.29 -8.85
CA CYS A 145 2.17 -1.44 -8.25
C CYS A 145 1.63 -2.76 -8.83
N HIS A 146 0.31 -2.85 -8.86
CA HIS A 146 -0.40 -4.03 -9.31
C HIS A 146 -0.32 -4.20 -10.84
N ARG A 147 -0.56 -3.13 -11.60
CA ARG A 147 -0.71 -3.21 -13.07
C ARG A 147 0.60 -3.30 -13.83
N GLN A 148 1.60 -2.53 -13.43
CA GLN A 148 2.89 -2.51 -14.12
C GLN A 148 3.79 -3.63 -13.61
N PHE A 149 3.97 -3.70 -12.29
CA PHE A 149 4.97 -4.59 -11.72
C PHE A 149 4.41 -5.97 -11.41
N GLY A 150 3.09 -6.11 -11.24
CA GLY A 150 2.50 -7.36 -10.77
C GLY A 150 3.09 -7.69 -9.41
N ALA A 151 2.89 -6.76 -8.48
CA ALA A 151 3.44 -6.72 -7.13
C ALA A 151 2.35 -6.30 -6.16
N ARG A 152 2.57 -6.56 -4.86
CA ARG A 152 1.69 -6.10 -3.77
C ARG A 152 2.27 -4.84 -3.15
N THR A 153 1.39 -3.97 -2.68
CA THR A 153 1.79 -2.80 -1.90
C THR A 153 2.08 -3.28 -0.47
N ALA A 154 3.31 -3.08 0.00
CA ALA A 154 3.68 -3.40 1.37
C ALA A 154 3.02 -2.44 2.35
N PHE A 155 3.07 -1.15 2.04
CA PHE A 155 2.31 -0.13 2.76
C PHE A 155 2.06 1.07 1.86
N LYS A 156 1.07 1.88 2.24
CA LYS A 156 0.67 3.13 1.61
C LYS A 156 0.73 4.27 2.61
N LEU A 157 1.26 5.41 2.18
CA LEU A 157 1.16 6.67 2.92
C LEU A 157 -0.18 7.34 2.60
N VAL A 158 -1.01 7.52 3.63
CA VAL A 158 -2.31 8.18 3.55
C VAL A 158 -2.31 9.43 4.41
N TRP A 159 -2.90 10.51 3.89
CA TRP A 159 -3.12 11.75 4.62
C TRP A 159 -4.59 11.86 5.02
N CYS A 160 -4.87 11.86 6.32
CA CYS A 160 -6.24 11.96 6.81
C CYS A 160 -6.81 13.35 6.55
N GLU A 161 -7.98 13.38 5.91
CA GLU A 161 -8.61 14.60 5.41
C GLU A 161 -8.77 15.67 6.50
N GLY A 162 -8.32 16.89 6.21
CA GLY A 162 -8.48 18.03 7.11
C GLY A 162 -7.61 18.05 8.38
N THR A 163 -6.84 17.00 8.68
CA THR A 163 -6.15 16.88 9.98
C THR A 163 -4.64 17.17 9.94
N GLY A 164 -4.01 16.92 8.78
CA GLY A 164 -2.55 16.89 8.64
C GLY A 164 -1.88 15.63 9.20
N VAL A 165 -2.66 14.66 9.67
CA VAL A 165 -2.17 13.35 10.12
C VAL A 165 -1.78 12.51 8.90
N ALA A 166 -0.56 12.00 8.92
CA ALA A 166 -0.05 10.96 8.02
C ALA A 166 -0.23 9.59 8.68
N VAL A 167 -0.54 8.58 7.88
CA VAL A 167 -0.74 7.20 8.31
C VAL A 167 -0.07 6.27 7.31
N LEU A 168 0.70 5.30 7.81
CA LEU A 168 1.15 4.15 7.04
C LEU A 168 0.16 3.02 7.23
N LEU A 169 -0.44 2.55 6.14
CA LEU A 169 -1.42 1.47 6.12
C LEU A 169 -0.91 0.33 5.24
N ASP A 170 -1.12 -0.92 5.63
CA ASP A 170 -0.97 -2.03 4.68
C ASP A 170 -2.17 -2.13 3.71
N ASP A 171 -2.15 -3.10 2.80
CA ASP A 171 -3.20 -3.33 1.79
C ASP A 171 -4.58 -3.61 2.40
N ASP A 172 -4.59 -4.16 3.62
CA ASP A 172 -5.79 -4.51 4.40
C ASP A 172 -6.28 -3.34 5.27
N ALA A 173 -5.61 -2.19 5.20
CA ALA A 173 -5.85 -0.98 6.00
C ALA A 173 -5.49 -1.10 7.48
N ASN A 174 -4.63 -2.05 7.86
CA ASN A 174 -4.09 -2.07 9.21
C ASN A 174 -3.11 -0.91 9.38
N VAL A 175 -3.23 -0.19 10.49
CA VAL A 175 -2.34 0.92 10.83
C VAL A 175 -0.98 0.37 11.26
N LEU A 176 0.05 0.72 10.50
CA LEU A 176 1.44 0.38 10.82
C LEU A 176 2.11 1.49 11.64
N GLY A 177 1.76 2.75 11.37
CA GLY A 177 2.25 3.91 12.09
C GLY A 177 1.47 5.17 11.69
N PHE A 178 1.43 6.16 12.55
CA PHE A 178 0.76 7.43 12.28
C PHE A 178 1.45 8.59 13.02
N GLY A 179 1.18 9.81 12.59
CA GLY A 179 1.70 11.02 13.23
C GLY A 179 1.38 12.27 12.41
N LYS A 180 1.74 13.42 12.94
CA LYS A 180 1.53 14.73 12.32
C LYS A 180 2.90 15.37 12.01
N PRO A 181 3.51 15.03 10.85
CA PRO A 181 4.82 15.53 10.50
C PRO A 181 4.83 17.06 10.40
N THR A 182 5.92 17.65 10.85
CA THR A 182 6.10 19.10 10.83
C THR A 182 6.91 19.52 9.60
N PRO A 183 6.75 20.76 9.13
CA PRO A 183 7.61 21.28 8.09
C PRO A 183 9.08 21.34 8.56
N ALA A 184 10.03 21.20 7.63
CA ALA A 184 11.45 21.34 7.95
C ALA A 184 11.77 22.77 8.44
N ALA A 185 12.85 22.95 9.18
CA ALA A 185 13.33 24.31 9.47
C ALA A 185 13.91 24.94 8.18
N GLY A 186 13.51 26.18 7.87
CA GLY A 186 14.07 26.96 6.75
C GLY A 186 13.14 27.13 5.54
N PRO A 187 13.62 27.80 4.46
CA PRO A 187 12.78 28.20 3.33
C PRO A 187 12.21 27.04 2.51
N GLU A 188 12.87 25.89 2.48
CA GLU A 188 12.38 24.66 1.83
C GLU A 188 11.28 23.94 2.65
N GLY A 189 11.15 24.28 3.93
CA GLY A 189 10.30 23.60 4.90
C GLY A 189 8.99 24.32 5.19
N GLN A 190 8.24 24.74 4.17
CA GLN A 190 6.89 25.27 4.39
C GLN A 190 5.78 24.25 4.10
N ASN A 191 6.09 23.25 3.27
CA ASN A 191 5.09 22.32 2.74
C ASN A 191 5.32 20.90 3.24
N VAL A 192 4.23 20.24 3.63
CA VAL A 192 4.20 18.83 4.04
C VAL A 192 3.04 18.14 3.31
N PRO A 193 3.28 17.18 2.40
CA PRO A 193 4.60 16.82 1.88
C PRO A 193 5.24 17.97 1.07
N MET A 194 6.53 17.87 0.76
CA MET A 194 7.30 18.96 0.16
C MET A 194 6.71 19.42 -1.18
N TYR A 195 6.26 18.48 -2.01
CA TYR A 195 5.65 18.79 -3.29
C TYR A 195 4.13 18.90 -3.15
N GLY A 196 3.64 20.13 -3.24
CA GLY A 196 2.21 20.46 -3.22
C GLY A 196 1.58 20.63 -1.84
N GLY A 197 2.28 20.29 -0.74
CA GLY A 197 1.87 20.62 0.62
C GLY A 197 0.44 20.21 0.96
N ALA A 198 -0.33 21.13 1.54
CA ALA A 198 -1.73 20.89 1.89
C ALA A 198 -2.58 20.47 0.70
N ARG A 199 -2.31 21.00 -0.51
CA ARG A 199 -3.04 20.62 -1.71
C ARG A 199 -2.76 19.17 -2.11
N ALA A 200 -1.51 18.74 -2.01
CA ALA A 200 -1.14 17.34 -2.28
C ALA A 200 -1.87 16.37 -1.34
N ARG A 201 -2.03 16.72 -0.05
CA ARG A 201 -2.80 15.90 0.90
C ARG A 201 -4.27 15.75 0.48
N VAL A 202 -4.90 16.86 0.05
CA VAL A 202 -6.29 16.85 -0.43
C VAL A 202 -6.43 16.05 -1.73
N ASP A 203 -5.50 16.21 -2.67
CA ASP A 203 -5.55 15.48 -3.93
C ASP A 203 -5.27 13.99 -3.73
N ALA A 204 -4.34 13.63 -2.84
CA ALA A 204 -4.09 12.25 -2.43
C ALA A 204 -5.38 11.62 -1.87
N TRP A 205 -6.04 12.29 -0.92
CA TRP A 205 -7.31 11.82 -0.35
C TRP A 205 -8.41 11.68 -1.40
N ARG A 206 -8.54 12.66 -2.31
CA ARG A 206 -9.53 12.62 -3.40
C ARG A 206 -9.35 11.36 -4.26
N VAL A 207 -8.12 10.98 -4.59
CA VAL A 207 -7.87 9.76 -5.37
C VAL A 207 -8.40 8.52 -4.64
N LEU A 208 -8.14 8.40 -3.33
CA LEU A 208 -8.63 7.27 -2.54
C LEU A 208 -10.16 7.23 -2.54
N MET A 209 -10.81 8.38 -2.34
CA MET A 209 -12.27 8.50 -2.28
C MET A 209 -12.97 8.31 -3.62
N GLN A 210 -12.26 8.50 -4.73
CA GLN A 210 -12.75 8.23 -6.09
C GLN A 210 -12.46 6.80 -6.55
N SER A 211 -11.89 5.95 -5.69
CA SER A 211 -11.65 4.56 -6.01
C SER A 211 -12.96 3.86 -6.42
N LYS A 212 -12.86 3.00 -7.43
CA LYS A 212 -13.99 2.15 -7.86
C LYS A 212 -14.30 1.04 -6.86
N ASN A 213 -13.43 0.79 -5.88
CA ASN A 213 -13.67 -0.14 -4.79
C ASN A 213 -14.04 0.63 -3.52
N SER A 214 -15.35 0.78 -3.28
CA SER A 214 -15.87 1.53 -2.13
C SER A 214 -15.52 0.90 -0.79
N SER A 215 -15.45 -0.44 -0.72
CA SER A 215 -15.07 -1.14 0.52
C SER A 215 -13.65 -0.78 0.96
N TRP A 216 -12.74 -0.62 0.00
CA TRP A 216 -11.36 -0.26 0.30
C TRP A 216 -11.20 1.19 0.73
N ALA A 217 -11.90 2.12 0.05
CA ALA A 217 -11.96 3.52 0.47
C ALA A 217 -12.56 3.65 1.89
N GLU A 218 -13.55 2.83 2.24
CA GLU A 218 -14.16 2.82 3.57
C GLU A 218 -13.17 2.36 4.65
N ARG A 219 -12.41 1.28 4.39
CA ARG A 219 -11.42 0.77 5.35
C ARG A 219 -10.39 1.83 5.72
N TRP A 220 -9.88 2.57 4.74
CA TRP A 220 -8.94 3.65 4.99
C TRP A 220 -9.56 4.86 5.67
N ARG A 221 -10.81 5.21 5.34
CA ARG A 221 -11.53 6.27 6.04
C ARG A 221 -11.63 5.93 7.52
N ARG A 222 -12.06 4.71 7.83
CA ARG A 222 -12.14 4.22 9.20
C ARG A 222 -10.79 4.24 9.91
N ALA A 223 -9.72 3.80 9.25
CA ALA A 223 -8.38 3.86 9.82
C ALA A 223 -7.99 5.31 10.17
N CYS A 224 -8.30 6.26 9.27
CA CYS A 224 -8.08 7.68 9.50
C CYS A 224 -8.93 8.26 10.62
N GLU A 225 -10.21 7.90 10.73
CA GLU A 225 -11.09 8.34 11.81
C GLU A 225 -10.56 7.89 13.17
N VAL A 226 -10.13 6.63 13.27
CA VAL A 226 -9.56 6.08 14.51
C VAL A 226 -8.33 6.89 14.95
N VAL A 227 -7.36 7.10 14.07
CA VAL A 227 -6.12 7.80 14.45
C VAL A 227 -6.31 9.31 14.62
N ALA A 228 -7.16 9.95 13.81
CA ALA A 228 -7.43 11.39 13.88
C ALA A 228 -8.12 11.80 15.19
N HIS A 229 -8.93 10.91 15.77
CA HIS A 229 -9.63 11.13 17.02
C HIS A 229 -8.88 10.57 18.25
N GLY A 230 -7.58 10.27 18.10
CA GLY A 230 -6.72 9.81 19.21
C GLY A 230 -7.02 8.38 19.67
N GLY A 231 -7.69 7.59 18.84
CA GLY A 231 -7.88 6.17 19.09
C GLY A 231 -6.58 5.39 18.87
N THR A 232 -6.34 4.39 19.72
CA THR A 232 -5.31 3.38 19.47
C THR A 232 -5.85 2.36 18.46
N PRO A 233 -5.13 2.02 17.37
CA PRO A 233 -5.56 1.00 16.40
C PRO A 233 -5.75 -0.40 17.01
N ASP A 234 -5.21 -0.64 18.20
CA ASP A 234 -5.38 -1.86 18.99
C ASP A 234 -6.84 -2.01 19.46
N LYS A 235 -7.70 -2.43 18.52
CA LYS A 235 -9.01 -3.10 18.67
C LYS A 235 -9.86 -3.06 17.39
N ALA A 236 -9.26 -2.96 16.20
CA ALA A 236 -9.90 -3.56 15.02
C ALA A 236 -9.68 -5.08 15.06
N GLU A 237 -10.30 -5.76 16.04
CA GLU A 237 -10.39 -7.22 16.02
C GLU A 237 -10.97 -7.66 14.68
N ASN A 238 -10.36 -8.72 14.13
CA ASN A 238 -10.80 -9.50 12.99
C ASN A 238 -12.33 -9.52 12.81
N ILE A 239 -12.88 -8.63 12.00
CA ILE A 239 -14.22 -8.82 11.41
C ILE A 239 -14.02 -9.53 10.08
N HIS A 240 -13.50 -10.75 10.16
CA HIS A 240 -13.48 -11.69 9.02
C HIS A 240 -14.02 -13.08 9.39
N ASP A 241 -14.56 -13.28 10.60
CA ASP A 241 -15.08 -14.59 11.04
C ASP A 241 -16.59 -14.68 11.26
N GLU A 242 -17.38 -13.66 10.91
CA GLU A 242 -18.84 -13.84 10.82
C GLU A 242 -19.37 -13.11 9.58
N LEU A 243 -19.54 -13.86 8.49
CA LEU A 243 -20.69 -13.86 7.57
C LEU A 243 -20.47 -14.89 6.44
#